data_AF-A0A521ANU1-F1
#
_entry.id   AF-A0A521ANU1-F1
#
_cell.length_a   1.000
_cell.length_b   1.000
_cell.length_c   1.000
_cell.angle_alpha   90.00
_cell.angle_beta   90.00
_cell.angle_gamma   90.00
#
_symmetry.space_group_name_H-M   'P 1'
#
loop_
_entity.id
_entity.type
_entity.pdbx_description
1 polymer ?
#
loop_
_entity_poly.entity_id
_entity_poly.type
_entity_poly.pdbx_seq_one_letter_code
_entity_poly.pdbx_strand_id
1 'polypeptide(L)'
;MNFKILIFLLFPILHCFSQDLNVRYSDTLAMFKNDLQQCIKEHPDHELDCRKEYYHVLQDYQADVFFAVRKVLEKSNTPSKMKEMDLVEGEWKRSSYWYIAKLMKEFQQKHPGKFVWDKDKNLVDDQRIFYIKTAQYFIDRMNVLLGLLK
;
A
#
# COMPACT_ATOMS: atom_id res chain seq x y z
N MET A 1 -56.73 -7.93 -17.78
CA MET A 1 -56.14 -6.57 -17.65
C MET A 1 -55.31 -6.57 -16.38
N ASN A 2 -54.05 -6.18 -16.30
CA ASN A 2 -53.12 -5.63 -17.28
C ASN A 2 -51.69 -5.96 -16.81
N PHE A 3 -50.81 -5.96 -17.81
CA PHE A 3 -49.37 -6.20 -17.83
C PHE A 3 -48.52 -5.28 -16.92
N LYS A 4 -47.31 -5.77 -16.57
CA LYS A 4 -46.07 -5.04 -16.16
C LYS A 4 -46.14 -4.37 -14.77
N ILE A 5 -45.22 -4.65 -13.85
CA ILE A 5 -43.83 -4.17 -13.88
C ILE A 5 -42.85 -5.27 -13.40
N LEU A 6 -41.99 -5.69 -14.34
CA LEU A 6 -40.63 -6.15 -14.07
C LEU A 6 -39.79 -4.88 -13.89
N ILE A 7 -38.88 -4.79 -12.91
CA ILE A 7 -37.57 -4.11 -13.00
C ILE A 7 -36.79 -4.29 -11.67
N PHE A 8 -35.73 -5.09 -11.77
CA PHE A 8 -34.40 -4.90 -11.16
C PHE A 8 -34.32 -4.36 -9.72
N LEU A 9 -34.32 -5.26 -8.73
CA LEU A 9 -33.65 -5.05 -7.45
C LEU A 9 -32.69 -6.22 -7.16
N LEU A 10 -31.79 -6.48 -8.12
CA LEU A 10 -30.66 -7.41 -7.94
C LEU A 10 -29.31 -6.68 -7.96
N PHE A 11 -29.28 -5.39 -7.62
CA PHE A 11 -28.07 -4.55 -7.73
C PHE A 11 -27.55 -3.81 -6.48
N PRO A 12 -27.86 -4.15 -5.21
CA PRO A 12 -27.10 -3.56 -4.09
C PRO A 12 -26.06 -4.48 -3.44
N ILE A 13 -26.04 -5.79 -3.71
CA ILE A 13 -25.22 -6.72 -2.92
C ILE A 13 -23.72 -6.60 -3.26
N LEU A 14 -23.36 -6.28 -4.51
CA LEU A 14 -21.97 -6.08 -4.91
C LEU A 14 -21.33 -4.80 -4.34
N HIS A 15 -22.14 -3.77 -4.05
CA HIS A 15 -21.64 -2.50 -3.49
C HIS A 15 -21.30 -2.61 -1.99
N CYS A 16 -21.88 -3.58 -1.27
CA CYS A 16 -21.65 -3.75 0.16
C CYS A 16 -20.26 -4.32 0.48
N PHE A 17 -19.75 -5.22 -0.37
CA PHE A 17 -18.42 -5.83 -0.17
C PHE A 17 -17.25 -4.91 -0.54
N SER A 18 -17.41 -4.01 -1.51
CA SER A 18 -16.36 -3.07 -1.91
C SER A 18 -16.21 -1.90 -0.93
N GLN A 19 -17.33 -1.43 -0.34
CA GLN A 19 -17.28 -0.44 0.74
C GLN A 19 -16.64 -1.01 2.01
N ASP A 20 -16.95 -2.26 2.38
CA ASP A 20 -16.35 -2.95 3.54
C ASP A 20 -14.82 -3.08 3.41
N LEU A 21 -14.31 -3.42 2.22
CA LEU A 21 -12.87 -3.55 2.02
C LEU A 21 -12.13 -2.20 2.08
N ASN A 22 -12.70 -1.15 1.47
CA ASN A 22 -12.10 0.19 1.52
C ASN A 22 -12.04 0.74 2.95
N VAL A 23 -13.12 0.54 3.73
CA VAL A 23 -13.18 0.95 5.14
C VAL A 23 -12.17 0.18 5.98
N ARG A 24 -12.18 -1.17 5.90
CA ARG A 24 -11.25 -2.02 6.64
C ARG A 24 -9.78 -1.66 6.37
N TYR A 25 -9.46 -1.37 5.11
CA TYR A 25 -8.11 -0.97 4.73
C TYR A 25 -7.72 0.40 5.32
N SER A 26 -8.60 1.40 5.19
CA SER A 26 -8.37 2.74 5.74
C SER A 26 -8.11 2.69 7.25
N ASP A 27 -8.90 1.88 7.97
CA ASP A 27 -8.74 1.69 9.41
C ASP A 27 -7.42 0.98 9.75
N THR A 28 -7.05 -0.05 8.98
CA THR A 28 -5.78 -0.78 9.20
C THR A 28 -4.56 0.10 8.93
N LEU A 29 -4.58 0.92 7.87
CA LEU A 29 -3.52 1.91 7.63
C LEU A 29 -3.43 2.94 8.76
N ALA A 30 -4.57 3.42 9.25
CA ALA A 30 -4.60 4.36 10.36
C ALA A 30 -4.00 3.73 11.62
N MET A 31 -4.30 2.45 11.88
CA MET A 31 -3.70 1.68 12.96
C MET A 31 -2.17 1.60 12.82
N PHE A 32 -1.64 1.17 11.67
CA PHE A 32 -0.19 1.10 11.47
C PHE A 32 0.51 2.45 11.64
N LYS A 33 -0.13 3.53 11.19
CA LYS A 33 0.38 4.89 11.38
C LYS A 33 0.40 5.28 12.86
N ASN A 34 -0.64 4.92 13.62
CA ASN A 34 -0.68 5.15 15.06
C ASN A 34 0.40 4.33 15.78
N ASP A 35 0.62 3.07 15.38
CA ASP A 35 1.67 2.21 15.93
C ASP A 35 3.07 2.79 15.67
N LEU A 36 3.32 3.33 14.47
CA LEU A 36 4.55 4.07 14.16
C LEU A 36 4.71 5.28 15.10
N GLN A 37 3.66 6.09 15.26
CA GLN A 37 3.71 7.27 16.13
C GLN A 37 3.97 6.90 17.59
N GLN A 38 3.35 5.81 18.05
CA GLN A 38 3.56 5.29 19.40
C GLN A 38 4.99 4.76 19.58
N CYS A 39 5.51 3.99 18.63
CA CYS A 39 6.90 3.51 18.63
C CYS A 39 7.91 4.66 18.74
N ILE A 40 7.74 5.70 17.91
CA ILE A 40 8.62 6.89 17.95
C ILE A 40 8.52 7.62 19.30
N LYS A 41 7.33 7.67 19.88
CA LYS A 41 7.10 8.32 21.18
C LYS A 41 7.75 7.55 22.33
N GLU A 42 7.68 6.23 22.31
CA GLU A 42 8.25 5.35 23.35
C GLU A 42 9.77 5.17 23.19
N HIS A 43 10.28 5.25 21.97
CA HIS A 43 11.68 5.02 21.63
C HIS A 43 12.24 6.11 20.68
N PRO A 44 12.37 7.37 21.14
CA PRO A 44 12.77 8.49 20.28
C PRO A 44 14.19 8.37 19.71
N ASP A 45 15.07 7.64 20.38
CA ASP A 45 16.43 7.31 19.91
C ASP A 45 16.46 6.20 18.85
N HIS A 46 15.35 5.48 18.68
CA HIS A 46 15.15 4.41 17.69
C HIS A 46 14.13 4.79 16.60
N GLU A 47 13.92 6.09 16.35
CA GLU A 47 12.97 6.57 15.33
C GLU A 47 13.15 5.89 13.96
N LEU A 48 14.40 5.69 13.54
CA LEU A 48 14.71 5.07 12.25
C LEU A 48 14.34 3.59 12.21
N ASP A 49 14.50 2.86 13.32
CA ASP A 49 14.10 1.47 13.42
C ASP A 49 12.56 1.35 13.37
N CYS A 50 11.84 2.23 14.09
CA CYS A 50 10.38 2.30 14.01
C CYS A 50 9.88 2.54 12.57
N ARG A 51 10.53 3.46 11.84
CA ARG A 51 10.17 3.75 10.44
C ARG A 51 10.52 2.61 9.49
N LYS A 52 11.62 1.92 9.74
CA LYS A 52 12.03 0.75 8.97
C LYS A 52 10.99 -0.35 9.10
N GLU A 53 10.58 -0.68 10.32
CA GLU A 53 9.57 -1.72 10.51
C GLU A 53 8.19 -1.30 9.98
N TYR A 54 7.84 -0.02 10.11
CA TYR A 54 6.59 0.47 9.51
C TYR A 54 6.52 0.25 8.00
N TYR A 55 7.59 0.51 7.23
CA TYR A 55 7.52 0.25 5.78
C TYR A 55 7.52 -1.27 5.47
N HIS A 56 8.17 -2.11 6.28
CA HIS A 56 8.08 -3.57 6.11
C HIS A 56 6.65 -4.07 6.32
N VAL A 57 5.98 -3.60 7.37
CA VAL A 57 4.56 -3.91 7.63
C VAL A 57 3.70 -3.50 6.43
N LEU A 58 3.94 -2.31 5.86
CA LEU A 58 3.21 -1.86 4.66
C LEU A 58 3.52 -2.71 3.42
N GLN A 59 4.76 -3.15 3.26
CA GLN A 59 5.17 -4.03 2.16
C GLN A 59 4.43 -5.37 2.23
N ASP A 60 4.37 -5.98 3.41
CA ASP A 60 3.68 -7.25 3.62
C ASP A 60 2.17 -7.08 3.45
N TYR A 61 1.60 -6.03 4.04
CA TYR A 61 0.17 -5.74 3.93
C TYR A 61 -0.27 -5.44 2.49
N GLN A 62 0.61 -4.90 1.65
CA GLN A 62 0.31 -4.71 0.23
C GLN A 62 -0.08 -6.04 -0.46
N ALA A 63 0.57 -7.16 -0.09
CA ALA A 63 0.24 -8.46 -0.64
C ALA A 63 -1.18 -8.90 -0.24
N ASP A 64 -1.56 -8.67 1.02
CA ASP A 64 -2.91 -8.98 1.51
C ASP A 64 -3.98 -8.18 0.76
N VAL A 65 -3.75 -6.87 0.57
CA VAL A 65 -4.66 -6.01 -0.19
C VAL A 65 -4.78 -6.50 -1.64
N PHE A 66 -3.67 -6.90 -2.27
CA PHE A 66 -3.69 -7.44 -3.63
C PHE A 66 -4.60 -8.67 -3.75
N PHE A 67 -4.42 -9.66 -2.88
CA PHE A 67 -5.24 -10.87 -2.92
C PHE A 67 -6.71 -10.60 -2.58
N ALA A 68 -6.97 -9.68 -1.64
CA ALA A 68 -8.34 -9.29 -1.31
C ALA A 68 -9.04 -8.61 -2.49
N VAL A 69 -8.39 -7.64 -3.14
CA VAL A 69 -8.94 -6.93 -4.32
C VAL A 69 -9.16 -7.91 -5.48
N ARG A 70 -8.18 -8.76 -5.80
CA ARG A 70 -8.30 -9.78 -6.85
C ARG A 70 -9.52 -10.68 -6.62
N LYS A 71 -9.69 -11.18 -5.40
CA LYS A 71 -10.81 -12.05 -5.03
C LYS A 71 -12.17 -11.36 -5.20
N VAL A 72 -12.26 -10.06 -4.91
CA VAL A 72 -13.48 -9.29 -5.14
C VAL A 72 -13.75 -9.13 -6.63
N LEU A 73 -12.74 -8.79 -7.43
CA LEU A 73 -12.87 -8.61 -8.89
C LEU A 73 -13.21 -9.92 -9.63
N GLU A 74 -12.65 -11.04 -9.20
CA GLU A 74 -12.99 -12.38 -9.71
C GLU A 74 -14.46 -12.71 -9.45
N LYS A 75 -14.97 -12.37 -8.25
CA LYS A 75 -16.38 -12.56 -7.90
C LYS A 75 -17.32 -11.63 -8.64
N SER A 76 -16.90 -10.40 -8.95
CA SER A 76 -17.73 -9.43 -9.66
C SER A 76 -17.83 -9.68 -11.16
N ASN A 77 -17.10 -10.68 -11.71
CA ASN A 77 -17.09 -11.01 -13.13
C ASN A 77 -16.89 -9.77 -14.03
N THR A 78 -15.89 -8.95 -13.71
CA THR A 78 -15.53 -7.73 -14.45
C THR A 78 -14.22 -7.93 -15.21
N PRO A 79 -14.22 -8.43 -16.48
CA PRO A 79 -13.00 -8.80 -17.21
C PRO A 79 -12.05 -7.64 -17.46
N SER A 80 -12.59 -6.42 -17.65
CA SER A 80 -11.77 -5.21 -17.84
C SER A 80 -10.94 -4.89 -16.59
N LYS A 81 -11.55 -4.95 -15.39
CA LYS A 81 -10.87 -4.74 -14.12
C LYS A 81 -9.89 -5.87 -13.78
N MET A 82 -10.20 -7.11 -14.17
CA MET A 82 -9.24 -8.22 -14.05
C MET A 82 -8.01 -8.03 -14.94
N LYS A 83 -8.19 -7.57 -16.18
CA LYS A 83 -7.07 -7.22 -17.06
C LYS A 83 -6.23 -6.08 -16.48
N GLU A 84 -6.87 -5.08 -15.89
CA GLU A 84 -6.19 -3.99 -15.19
C GLU A 84 -5.40 -4.51 -13.98
N MET A 85 -5.98 -5.42 -13.19
CA MET A 85 -5.32 -6.11 -12.07
C MET A 85 -4.06 -6.85 -12.52
N ASP A 86 -4.11 -7.60 -13.62
CA ASP A 86 -2.96 -8.35 -14.14
C ASP A 86 -1.83 -7.43 -14.63
N LEU A 87 -2.18 -6.30 -15.25
CA LEU A 87 -1.21 -5.27 -15.65
C LEU A 87 -0.53 -4.66 -14.42
N VAL A 88 -1.32 -4.32 -13.41
CA VAL A 88 -0.85 -3.81 -12.12
C VAL A 88 0.11 -4.82 -11.47
N GLU A 89 -0.23 -6.11 -11.41
CA GLU A 89 0.64 -7.18 -10.89
C GLU A 89 1.98 -7.27 -11.66
N GLY A 90 1.93 -7.21 -12.99
CA GLY A 90 3.10 -7.29 -13.86
C GLY A 90 4.03 -6.08 -13.77
N GLU A 91 3.48 -4.87 -13.67
CA GLU A 91 4.25 -3.67 -13.35
C GLU A 91 4.85 -3.75 -11.95
N TRP A 92 4.17 -4.42 -11.04
CA TRP A 92 4.57 -4.40 -9.67
C TRP A 92 5.75 -5.28 -9.32
N LYS A 93 5.73 -6.52 -9.80
CA LYS A 93 6.84 -7.47 -9.68
C LYS A 93 8.13 -6.86 -10.21
N ARG A 94 8.02 -5.97 -11.20
CA ARG A 94 9.15 -5.23 -11.76
C ARG A 94 9.52 -4.03 -10.88
N SER A 95 8.56 -3.18 -10.51
CA SER A 95 8.85 -1.83 -10.00
C SER A 95 9.28 -1.71 -8.54
N SER A 96 8.93 -2.62 -7.63
CA SER A 96 9.23 -2.45 -6.20
C SER A 96 10.72 -2.49 -5.89
N TYR A 97 11.40 -3.50 -6.42
CA TYR A 97 12.85 -3.60 -6.31
C TYR A 97 13.53 -2.37 -6.94
N TRP A 98 13.10 -1.95 -8.13
CA TRP A 98 13.67 -0.79 -8.82
C TRP A 98 13.45 0.52 -8.07
N TYR A 99 12.29 0.71 -7.43
CA TYR A 99 11.99 1.92 -6.68
C TYR A 99 12.87 2.02 -5.42
N ILE A 100 12.97 0.93 -4.64
CA ILE A 100 13.85 0.89 -3.47
C ILE A 100 15.31 1.07 -3.89
N ALA A 101 15.76 0.38 -4.95
CA ALA A 101 17.11 0.54 -5.50
C ALA A 101 17.38 1.97 -5.98
N LYS A 102 16.39 2.64 -6.58
CA LYS A 102 16.49 4.06 -6.95
C LYS A 102 16.68 4.92 -5.72
N LEU A 103 15.90 4.73 -4.65
CA LEU A 103 16.05 5.49 -3.41
C LEU A 103 17.40 5.24 -2.74
N MET A 104 17.89 4.00 -2.76
CA MET A 104 19.24 3.66 -2.28
C MET A 104 20.32 4.39 -3.09
N LYS A 105 20.16 4.45 -4.42
CA LYS A 105 21.08 5.19 -5.30
C LYS A 105 21.02 6.70 -5.04
N GLU A 106 19.85 7.28 -4.85
CA GLU A 106 19.68 8.69 -4.46
C GLU A 106 20.40 8.98 -3.15
N PHE A 107 20.30 8.08 -2.15
CA PHE A 107 21.01 8.20 -0.89
C PHE A 107 22.53 8.13 -1.08
N GLN A 108 23.02 7.13 -1.83
CA GLN A 108 24.45 6.94 -2.09
C GLN A 108 25.07 8.06 -2.93
N GLN A 109 24.30 8.72 -3.79
CA GLN A 109 24.76 9.90 -4.51
C GLN A 109 25.01 11.09 -3.58
N LYS A 110 24.20 11.23 -2.53
CA LYS A 110 24.41 12.26 -1.49
C LYS A 110 25.51 11.86 -0.50
N HIS A 111 25.62 10.57 -0.20
CA HIS A 111 26.51 10.00 0.81
C HIS A 111 27.38 8.89 0.20
N PRO A 112 28.45 9.22 -0.56
CA PRO A 112 29.27 8.24 -1.25
C PRO A 112 29.86 7.20 -0.29
N GLY A 113 29.68 5.92 -0.62
CA GLY A 113 30.18 4.79 0.18
C GLY A 113 29.39 4.50 1.46
N LYS A 114 28.29 5.21 1.71
CA LYS A 114 27.40 4.98 2.85
C LYS A 114 26.12 4.26 2.45
N PHE A 115 25.51 3.59 3.42
CA PHE A 115 24.22 2.92 3.28
C PHE A 115 23.18 3.50 4.24
N VAL A 116 21.90 3.30 3.92
CA VAL A 116 20.78 3.82 4.72
C VAL A 116 20.68 3.19 6.12
N TRP A 117 21.43 2.11 6.39
CA TRP A 117 21.51 1.44 7.69
C TRP A 117 22.80 1.75 8.45
N ASP A 118 23.68 2.61 7.92
CA ASP A 118 24.90 3.00 8.61
C ASP A 118 24.59 3.85 9.85
N LYS A 119 25.29 3.59 10.96
CA LYS A 119 25.07 4.25 12.25
C LYS A 119 25.79 5.61 12.38
N ASP A 120 25.64 6.47 11.38
CA ASP A 120 26.29 7.78 11.30
C ASP A 120 25.27 8.91 11.52
N LYS A 121 25.52 9.77 12.52
CA LYS A 121 24.59 10.84 12.92
C LYS A 121 24.32 11.84 11.81
N ASN A 122 25.24 12.02 10.87
CA ASN A 122 25.07 12.93 9.74
C ASN A 122 24.11 12.40 8.67
N LEU A 123 23.71 11.12 8.77
CA LEU A 123 22.83 10.46 7.80
C LEU A 123 21.36 10.46 8.22
N VAL A 124 21.07 10.75 9.49
CA VAL A 124 19.75 10.51 10.12
C VAL A 124 18.60 11.14 9.34
N ASP A 125 18.74 12.38 8.88
CA ASP A 125 17.68 13.07 8.16
C ASP A 125 17.41 12.46 6.77
N ASP A 126 18.45 12.09 6.04
CA ASP A 126 18.29 11.42 4.73
C ASP A 126 17.81 9.97 4.88
N GLN A 127 18.21 9.27 5.96
CA GLN A 127 17.66 7.95 6.32
C GLN A 127 16.16 8.06 6.63
N ARG A 128 15.76 9.09 7.39
CA ARG A 128 14.34 9.37 7.67
C ARG A 128 13.57 9.59 6.37
N ILE A 129 14.10 10.41 5.44
CA ILE A 129 13.49 10.67 4.14
C ILE A 129 13.37 9.38 3.33
N PHE A 130 14.40 8.54 3.32
CA PHE A 130 14.38 7.25 2.63
C PHE A 130 13.22 6.38 3.11
N TYR A 131 13.04 6.21 4.42
CA TYR A 131 11.96 5.37 4.97
C TYR A 131 10.57 5.98 4.74
N ILE A 132 10.42 7.31 4.83
CA ILE A 132 9.16 7.99 4.52
C ILE A 132 8.76 7.76 3.06
N LYS A 133 9.68 7.96 2.11
CA LYS A 133 9.41 7.73 0.68
C LYS A 133 9.06 6.28 0.39
N THR A 134 9.77 5.34 1.04
CA THR A 134 9.52 3.90 0.88
C THR A 134 8.13 3.52 1.41
N ALA A 135 7.75 4.00 2.59
CA ALA A 135 6.41 3.78 3.13
C ALA A 135 5.31 4.36 2.23
N GLN A 136 5.49 5.60 1.75
CA GLN A 136 4.52 6.24 0.86
C GLN A 136 4.33 5.45 -0.44
N TYR A 137 5.41 4.91 -1.01
CA TYR A 137 5.34 4.08 -2.21
C TYR A 137 4.42 2.86 -2.03
N PHE A 138 4.46 2.18 -0.87
CA PHE A 138 3.57 1.06 -0.61
C PHE A 138 2.12 1.50 -0.40
N ILE A 139 1.90 2.61 0.33
CA ILE A 139 0.56 3.19 0.52
C ILE A 139 -0.08 3.56 -0.82
N ASP A 140 0.66 4.22 -1.71
CA ASP A 140 0.14 4.66 -3.02
C ASP A 140 -0.32 3.47 -3.86
N ARG A 141 0.42 2.37 -3.83
CA ARG A 141 0.06 1.16 -4.60
C ARG A 141 -1.15 0.46 -4.06
N MET A 142 -1.27 0.39 -2.74
CA MET A 142 -2.48 -0.14 -2.12
C MET A 142 -3.69 0.75 -2.43
N ASN A 143 -3.52 2.08 -2.50
CA ASN A 143 -4.58 2.98 -2.96
C ASN A 143 -4.96 2.76 -4.44
N VAL A 144 -3.99 2.48 -5.31
CA VAL A 144 -4.26 2.11 -6.71
C VAL A 144 -5.11 0.83 -6.78
N LEU A 145 -4.79 -0.20 -6.00
CA LEU A 145 -5.57 -1.44 -5.95
C LEU A 145 -7.02 -1.21 -5.55
N LEU A 146 -7.21 -0.46 -4.47
CA LEU A 146 -8.52 -0.20 -3.92
C LEU A 146 -9.35 0.68 -4.86
N GLY A 147 -8.68 1.53 -5.64
CA GLY A 147 -9.27 2.27 -6.75
C GLY A 147 -9.88 1.36 -7.82
N LEU A 148 -9.41 0.12 -7.99
CA LEU A 148 -10.00 -0.84 -8.92
C LEU A 148 -11.41 -1.27 -8.50
N LEU A 149 -11.75 -1.17 -7.21
CA LEU A 149 -13.06 -1.53 -6.67
C LEU A 149 -14.09 -0.39 -6.68
N LYS A 150 -13.69 0.79 -7.15
CA LYS A 150 -14.57 1.93 -7.42
C LYS A 150 -15.07 1.88 -8.86
#